data_AF-A0ABD7I112-F1
#
_entry.id   AF-A0ABD7I112-F1
#
_cell.length_a   1.000
_cell.length_b   1.000
_cell.length_c   1.000
_cell.angle_alpha   90.00
_cell.angle_beta   90.00
_cell.angle_gamma   90.00
#
_symmetry.space_group_name_H-M   'P 1'
#
loop_
_entity.id
_entity.type
_entity.pdbx_description
1 polymer ?
#
loop_
_entity_poly.entity_id
_entity_poly.type
_entity_poly.pdbx_seq_one_letter_code
_entity_poly.pdbx_strand_id
1 'polypeptide(L)'
;MAKADVMEVILLLQSTIPNSKLSEENVRAYVLFLSDINPVTLKQAVINLVRINKIKFYPSVGEILSACEEISNYVNAYEEIPTAQDAWEKVRRCVSTYSYEHGLEHLDGITLQAAKTIWSSFNPRMGDDYNEPSCRSQFVRCYEQLAEREQRSKKVANAIKENHVLLQARKKAERERALIAAGQKKIEMTTTGNLVEVAKEPVEVAEIINKSKISDKGKELLKQAIGG
;
A
#
# COMPACT_ATOMS: atom_id res chain seq x y z
N MET A 1 -18.16 -18.82 6.23
CA MET A 1 -19.35 -18.95 5.36
C MET A 1 -19.13 -18.05 4.16
N ALA A 2 -18.68 -18.62 3.03
CA ALA A 2 -18.19 -17.85 1.88
C ALA A 2 -18.37 -18.58 0.54
N LYS A 3 -18.16 -19.90 0.52
CA LYS A 3 -18.18 -20.68 -0.73
C LYS A 3 -19.58 -20.82 -1.35
N ALA A 4 -20.62 -20.84 -0.52
CA ALA A 4 -22.00 -20.97 -1.00
C ALA A 4 -22.45 -19.71 -1.75
N ASP A 5 -22.12 -18.53 -1.21
CA ASP A 5 -22.46 -17.24 -1.81
C ASP A 5 -21.72 -17.00 -3.13
N VAL A 6 -20.43 -17.37 -3.19
CA VAL A 6 -19.67 -17.33 -4.46
C VAL A 6 -20.30 -18.24 -5.50
N MET A 7 -20.80 -19.42 -5.09
CA MET A 7 -21.46 -20.34 -6.03
C MET A 7 -22.80 -19.81 -6.53
N GLU A 8 -23.58 -19.12 -5.70
CA GLU A 8 -24.80 -18.42 -6.14
C GLU A 8 -24.49 -17.38 -7.23
N VAL A 9 -23.41 -16.62 -7.05
CA VAL A 9 -22.97 -15.60 -8.01
C VAL A 9 -22.47 -16.23 -9.32
N ILE A 10 -21.77 -17.36 -9.25
CA ILE A 10 -21.36 -18.12 -10.45
C ILE A 10 -22.58 -18.64 -11.20
N LEU A 11 -23.58 -19.17 -10.49
CA LEU A 11 -24.84 -19.63 -11.09
C LEU A 11 -25.60 -18.48 -11.76
N LEU A 12 -25.62 -17.30 -11.14
CA LEU A 12 -26.19 -16.10 -11.74
C LEU A 12 -25.45 -15.75 -13.05
N LEU A 13 -24.12 -15.73 -13.06
CA LEU A 13 -23.33 -15.48 -14.26
C LEU A 13 -23.63 -16.50 -15.37
N GLN A 14 -23.70 -17.80 -15.03
CA GLN A 14 -24.04 -18.86 -15.97
C GLN A 14 -25.43 -18.67 -16.59
N SER A 15 -26.41 -18.25 -15.79
CA SER A 15 -27.77 -17.97 -16.29
C SER A 15 -27.82 -16.77 -17.23
N THR A 16 -26.94 -15.78 -17.03
CA THR A 16 -26.88 -14.57 -17.86
C THR A 16 -26.05 -14.73 -19.15
N ILE A 17 -25.14 -15.71 -19.18
CA ILE A 17 -24.22 -15.95 -20.32
C ILE A 17 -24.35 -17.41 -20.77
N PRO A 18 -25.44 -17.78 -21.47
CA PRO A 18 -25.80 -19.18 -21.73
C PRO A 18 -24.86 -19.94 -22.68
N ASN A 19 -24.10 -19.23 -23.51
CA ASN A 19 -23.30 -19.83 -24.59
C ASN A 19 -21.86 -20.19 -24.22
N SER A 20 -21.45 -19.98 -22.96
CA SER A 20 -20.09 -20.25 -22.50
C SER A 20 -20.15 -21.15 -21.27
N LYS A 21 -19.30 -22.18 -21.21
CA LYS A 21 -19.18 -23.08 -20.07
C LYS A 21 -17.90 -22.75 -19.30
N LEU A 22 -18.02 -22.59 -17.99
CA LEU A 22 -16.88 -22.52 -17.09
C LEU A 22 -16.30 -23.92 -16.88
N SER A 23 -14.98 -24.07 -16.97
CA SER A 23 -14.31 -25.30 -16.55
C SER A 23 -14.30 -25.42 -15.03
N GLU A 24 -14.06 -26.63 -14.51
CA GLU A 24 -13.98 -26.85 -13.07
C GLU A 24 -12.82 -26.05 -12.44
N GLU A 25 -11.70 -25.92 -13.15
CA GLU A 25 -10.54 -25.14 -12.71
C GLU A 25 -10.90 -23.65 -12.58
N ASN A 26 -11.67 -23.11 -13.53
CA ASN A 26 -12.13 -21.72 -13.47
C ASN A 26 -13.04 -21.49 -12.27
N VAL A 27 -13.99 -22.40 -12.01
CA VAL A 27 -14.88 -22.33 -10.83
C VAL A 27 -14.07 -22.37 -9.54
N ARG A 28 -13.07 -23.25 -9.45
CA ARG A 28 -12.17 -23.31 -8.29
C ARG A 28 -11.40 -22.00 -8.10
N ALA A 29 -10.95 -21.36 -9.17
CA ALA A 29 -10.28 -20.07 -9.11
C ALA A 29 -11.21 -18.98 -8.58
N TYR A 30 -12.44 -18.85 -9.09
CA TYR A 30 -13.42 -17.90 -8.55
C TYR A 30 -13.67 -18.12 -7.05
N VAL A 31 -13.90 -19.37 -6.63
CA VAL A 31 -14.14 -19.70 -5.22
C VAL A 31 -12.94 -19.35 -4.35
N LEU A 32 -11.71 -19.60 -4.81
CA LEU A 32 -10.50 -19.32 -4.05
C LEU A 32 -10.28 -17.81 -3.84
N PHE A 33 -10.46 -17.00 -4.88
CA PHE A 33 -10.12 -15.57 -4.83
C PHE A 33 -11.26 -14.68 -4.33
N LEU A 34 -12.51 -15.12 -4.43
CA LEU A 34 -13.68 -14.31 -4.08
C LEU A 34 -14.28 -14.68 -2.72
N SER A 35 -13.80 -15.74 -2.05
CA SER A 35 -14.37 -16.20 -0.78
C SER A 35 -14.24 -15.20 0.35
N ASP A 36 -13.22 -14.34 0.33
CA ASP A 36 -12.94 -13.43 1.43
C ASP A 36 -13.71 -12.10 1.30
N ILE A 37 -14.45 -11.92 0.20
CA ILE A 37 -15.21 -10.72 -0.11
C ILE A 37 -16.59 -10.79 0.56
N ASN A 38 -17.08 -9.63 1.02
CA ASN A 38 -18.45 -9.52 1.51
C ASN A 38 -19.47 -9.99 0.44
N PRO A 39 -20.36 -10.95 0.75
CA PRO A 39 -21.32 -11.50 -0.22
C PRO A 39 -22.21 -10.46 -0.91
N VAL A 40 -22.61 -9.40 -0.19
CA VAL A 40 -23.47 -8.34 -0.71
C VAL A 40 -22.71 -7.52 -1.76
N THR A 41 -21.47 -7.15 -1.47
CA THR A 41 -20.59 -6.44 -2.41
C THR A 41 -20.32 -7.27 -3.65
N LEU A 42 -20.04 -8.57 -3.49
CA LEU A 42 -19.76 -9.48 -4.60
C LEU A 42 -20.96 -9.62 -5.55
N LYS A 43 -22.16 -9.83 -5.00
CA LYS A 43 -23.39 -9.95 -5.80
C LYS A 43 -23.67 -8.66 -6.57
N GLN A 44 -23.53 -7.50 -5.92
CA GLN A 44 -23.74 -6.21 -6.58
C GLN A 44 -22.69 -5.94 -7.67
N ALA A 45 -21.44 -6.32 -7.46
CA ALA A 45 -20.37 -6.19 -8.45
C ALA A 45 -20.71 -6.96 -9.74
N VAL A 46 -21.15 -8.20 -9.61
CA VAL A 46 -21.56 -9.02 -10.76
C VAL A 46 -22.79 -8.44 -11.46
N ILE A 47 -23.79 -7.95 -10.71
CA ILE A 47 -24.95 -7.26 -11.29
C ILE A 47 -24.51 -6.03 -12.10
N ASN A 48 -23.56 -5.25 -11.58
CA ASN A 48 -23.04 -4.07 -12.28
C ASN A 48 -22.30 -4.47 -13.56
N LEU A 49 -21.47 -5.51 -13.53
CA LEU A 49 -20.79 -6.01 -14.73
C LEU A 49 -21.78 -6.40 -15.84
N VAL A 50 -22.88 -7.06 -15.48
CA VAL A 50 -23.92 -7.45 -16.45
C VAL A 50 -24.74 -6.25 -16.94
N ARG A 51 -25.19 -5.38 -16.04
CA ARG A 51 -26.14 -4.29 -16.38
C ARG A 51 -25.46 -3.06 -16.97
N ILE A 52 -24.33 -2.66 -16.41
CA ILE A 52 -23.61 -1.42 -16.76
C ILE A 52 -22.57 -1.72 -17.84
N ASN A 53 -21.68 -2.68 -17.58
CA ASN A 53 -20.57 -2.98 -18.48
C ASN A 53 -21.00 -3.87 -19.65
N LYS A 54 -22.22 -4.44 -19.59
CA LYS A 54 -22.85 -5.23 -20.67
C LYS A 54 -21.92 -6.33 -21.18
N ILE A 55 -21.30 -7.05 -20.24
CA ILE A 55 -20.34 -8.11 -20.56
C ILE A 55 -20.96 -9.18 -21.45
N LYS A 56 -20.17 -9.67 -22.41
CA LYS A 56 -20.57 -10.72 -23.37
C LYS A 56 -19.92 -12.07 -23.07
N PHE A 57 -18.89 -12.06 -22.23
CA PHE A 57 -18.08 -13.21 -21.83
C PHE A 57 -17.98 -13.24 -20.32
N TYR A 58 -17.60 -14.39 -19.74
CA TYR A 58 -17.37 -14.45 -18.29
C TYR A 58 -16.28 -13.47 -17.89
N PRO A 59 -16.55 -12.63 -16.87
CA PRO A 59 -15.57 -11.68 -16.39
C PRO A 59 -14.51 -12.46 -15.62
N SER A 60 -13.23 -12.19 -15.89
CA SER A 60 -12.12 -12.70 -15.12
C SER A 60 -12.26 -12.36 -13.63
N VAL A 61 -11.58 -13.13 -12.78
CA VAL A 61 -11.51 -12.86 -11.34
C VAL A 61 -11.06 -11.41 -11.07
N GLY A 62 -10.11 -10.89 -11.86
CA GLY A 62 -9.63 -9.51 -11.75
C GLY A 62 -10.69 -8.46 -12.05
N GLU A 63 -11.56 -8.69 -13.04
CA GLU A 63 -12.67 -7.78 -13.36
C GLU A 63 -13.72 -7.76 -12.25
N ILE A 64 -14.04 -8.93 -11.67
CA ILE A 64 -14.95 -9.01 -10.52
C ILE A 64 -14.36 -8.29 -9.30
N LEU A 65 -13.06 -8.50 -9.02
CA LEU A 65 -12.35 -7.82 -7.94
C LEU A 65 -12.35 -6.30 -8.14
N SER A 66 -12.08 -5.82 -9.35
CA SER A 66 -12.11 -4.38 -9.66
C SER A 66 -13.50 -3.78 -9.42
N ALA A 67 -14.57 -4.46 -9.86
CA ALA A 67 -15.93 -4.01 -9.61
C ALA A 67 -16.29 -4.03 -8.11
N CYS A 68 -15.76 -4.98 -7.34
CA CYS A 68 -15.90 -5.00 -5.88
C CYS A 68 -15.15 -3.84 -5.22
N GLU A 69 -13.93 -3.53 -5.68
CA GLU A 69 -13.14 -2.37 -5.23
C GLU A 69 -13.90 -1.06 -5.49
N GLU A 70 -14.47 -0.89 -6.68
CA GLU A 70 -15.26 0.31 -7.03
C GLU A 70 -16.44 0.52 -6.07
N ILE A 71 -17.21 -0.54 -5.79
CA ILE A 71 -18.33 -0.48 -4.84
C ILE A 71 -17.82 -0.17 -3.42
N SER A 72 -16.75 -0.83 -2.98
CA SER A 72 -16.16 -0.58 -1.67
C SER A 72 -15.66 0.85 -1.54
N ASN A 73 -15.03 1.39 -2.58
CA ASN A 73 -14.54 2.77 -2.60
C ASN A 73 -15.69 3.77 -2.49
N TYR A 74 -16.77 3.53 -3.24
CA TYR A 74 -17.98 4.35 -3.19
C TYR A 74 -18.65 4.33 -1.83
N VAL A 75 -18.86 3.14 -1.25
CA VAL A 75 -19.53 2.98 0.07
C VAL A 75 -18.71 3.60 1.19
N ASN A 76 -17.39 3.46 1.15
CA ASN A 76 -16.50 4.01 2.18
C ASN A 76 -16.18 5.50 1.98
N ALA A 77 -16.81 6.16 1.00
CA ALA A 77 -16.60 7.57 0.66
C ALA A 77 -15.11 7.95 0.56
N TYR A 78 -14.29 7.08 -0.04
CA TYR A 78 -12.90 7.41 -0.29
C TYR A 78 -12.85 8.62 -1.23
N GLU A 79 -12.17 9.69 -0.81
CA GLU A 79 -11.93 10.85 -1.66
C GLU A 79 -11.24 10.39 -2.95
N GLU A 80 -11.91 10.63 -4.07
CA GLU A 80 -11.37 10.37 -5.39
C GLU A 80 -10.14 11.26 -5.58
N ILE A 81 -9.05 10.64 -6.04
CA ILE A 81 -7.82 11.39 -6.31
C ILE A 81 -8.16 12.40 -7.41
N PRO A 82 -7.96 13.71 -7.19
CA PRO A 82 -8.31 14.72 -8.17
C PRO A 82 -7.59 14.46 -9.49
N THR A 83 -8.21 14.83 -10.61
CA THR A 83 -7.56 14.70 -11.91
C THR A 83 -6.30 15.59 -11.97
N ALA A 84 -5.34 15.22 -12.83
CA ALA A 84 -4.15 16.04 -13.03
C ALA A 84 -4.50 17.47 -13.50
N GLN A 85 -5.62 17.65 -14.19
CA GLN A 85 -6.11 18.94 -14.64
C GLN A 85 -6.64 19.79 -13.48
N ASP A 86 -7.46 19.21 -12.60
CA ASP A 86 -7.98 19.90 -11.41
C ASP A 86 -6.85 20.26 -10.44
N ALA A 87 -5.87 19.37 -10.28
CA ALA A 87 -4.68 19.61 -9.48
C ALA A 87 -3.84 20.76 -10.06
N TRP A 88 -3.67 20.81 -11.39
CA TRP A 88 -2.99 21.90 -12.08
C TRP A 88 -3.70 23.25 -11.91
N GLU A 89 -5.03 23.25 -12.04
CA GLU A 89 -5.86 24.43 -11.79
C GLU A 89 -5.67 24.97 -10.37
N LYS A 90 -5.65 24.06 -9.37
CA LYS A 90 -5.39 24.40 -7.97
C LYS A 90 -4.01 25.07 -7.81
N VAL A 91 -2.96 24.51 -8.43
CA VAL A 91 -1.61 25.08 -8.42
C VAL A 91 -1.59 26.50 -8.98
N ARG A 92 -2.18 26.72 -10.17
CA ARG A 92 -2.20 28.05 -10.80
C ARG A 92 -2.95 29.06 -9.94
N ARG A 93 -4.08 28.66 -9.36
CA ARG A 93 -4.88 29.50 -8.47
C ARG A 93 -4.11 29.87 -7.21
N CYS A 94 -3.39 28.92 -6.60
CA CYS A 94 -2.55 29.17 -5.43
C CYS A 94 -1.43 30.17 -5.73
N VAL A 95 -0.71 30.01 -6.86
CA VAL A 95 0.33 30.96 -7.28
C VAL A 95 -0.26 32.36 -7.52
N SER A 96 -1.41 32.44 -8.19
CA SER A 96 -2.07 33.72 -8.48
C SER A 96 -2.64 34.42 -7.25
N THR A 97 -3.08 33.66 -6.23
CA THR A 97 -3.76 34.22 -5.05
C THR A 97 -2.76 34.58 -3.95
N TYR A 98 -1.78 33.71 -3.71
CA TYR A 98 -0.87 33.81 -2.56
C TYR A 98 0.57 34.15 -2.95
N SER A 99 0.82 34.47 -4.22
CA SER A 99 2.14 34.70 -4.81
C SER A 99 3.01 33.43 -4.90
N TYR A 100 4.13 33.57 -5.62
CA TYR A 100 5.14 32.53 -5.76
C TYR A 100 5.76 32.08 -4.42
N GLU A 101 5.90 33.00 -3.46
CA GLU A 101 6.60 32.72 -2.19
C GLU A 101 5.75 31.87 -1.24
N HIS A 102 4.44 32.09 -1.19
CA HIS A 102 3.53 31.40 -0.26
C HIS A 102 2.57 30.41 -0.93
N GLY A 103 2.49 30.38 -2.27
CA GLY A 103 1.58 29.51 -3.00
C GLY A 103 1.75 28.01 -2.72
N LEU A 104 2.98 27.55 -2.43
CA LEU A 104 3.23 26.14 -2.07
C LEU A 104 2.61 25.73 -0.74
N GLU A 105 2.50 26.65 0.22
CA GLU A 105 2.02 26.35 1.58
C GLU A 105 0.53 25.97 1.57
N HIS A 106 -0.20 26.37 0.53
CA HIS A 106 -1.62 26.08 0.34
C HIS A 106 -1.90 24.83 -0.52
N LEU A 107 -0.84 24.11 -0.91
CA LEU A 107 -0.95 22.85 -1.62
C LEU A 107 -0.65 21.68 -0.68
N ASP A 108 -1.35 20.57 -0.91
CA ASP A 108 -1.32 19.39 -0.08
C ASP A 108 -1.13 18.10 -0.90
N GLY A 109 -0.75 17.03 -0.21
CA GLY A 109 -0.66 15.68 -0.77
C GLY A 109 0.23 15.57 -2.01
N ILE A 110 -0.25 14.83 -3.00
CA ILE A 110 0.45 14.62 -4.28
C ILE A 110 0.52 15.89 -5.13
N THR A 111 -0.44 16.80 -5.00
CA THR A 111 -0.44 18.10 -5.69
C THR A 111 0.77 18.93 -5.27
N LEU A 112 1.07 18.98 -3.97
CA LEU A 112 2.27 19.65 -3.45
C LEU A 112 3.55 19.02 -3.98
N GLN A 113 3.63 17.69 -3.96
CA GLN A 113 4.82 16.96 -4.43
C GLN A 113 5.09 17.19 -5.92
N ALA A 114 4.04 17.14 -6.75
CA ALA A 114 4.13 17.46 -8.16
C ALA A 114 4.43 18.94 -8.41
N ALA A 115 3.86 19.86 -7.63
CA ALA A 115 4.11 21.30 -7.80
C ALA A 115 5.56 21.68 -7.49
N LYS A 116 6.19 21.02 -6.51
CA LYS A 116 7.61 21.27 -6.16
C LYS A 116 8.58 21.02 -7.32
N THR A 117 8.29 20.10 -8.23
CA THR A 117 9.21 19.76 -9.33
C THR A 117 9.31 20.86 -10.38
N ILE A 118 8.25 21.65 -10.52
CA ILE A 118 8.13 22.73 -11.50
C ILE A 118 8.06 24.11 -10.85
N TRP A 119 8.12 24.19 -9.52
CA TRP A 119 7.85 25.45 -8.79
C TRP A 119 8.79 26.56 -9.25
N SER A 120 10.08 26.26 -9.40
CA SER A 120 11.10 27.21 -9.86
C SER A 120 10.75 27.89 -11.20
N SER A 121 9.97 27.23 -12.06
CA SER A 121 9.55 27.78 -13.35
C SER A 121 8.51 28.89 -13.23
N PHE A 122 7.80 28.98 -12.10
CA PHE A 122 6.88 30.10 -11.79
C PHE A 122 7.58 31.31 -11.17
N ASN A 123 8.91 31.28 -11.02
CA ASN A 123 9.65 32.35 -10.36
C ASN A 123 9.53 33.66 -11.16
N PRO A 124 8.94 34.73 -10.60
CA PRO A 124 8.77 36.02 -11.29
C PRO A 124 10.10 36.65 -11.72
N ARG A 125 11.21 36.24 -11.12
CA ARG A 125 12.57 36.74 -11.44
C ARG A 125 13.17 36.11 -12.70
N MET A 126 12.53 35.10 -13.29
CA MET A 126 12.99 34.48 -14.54
C MET A 126 12.47 35.18 -15.81
N GLY A 127 11.69 36.26 -15.70
CA GLY A 127 11.22 37.02 -16.87
C GLY A 127 10.27 36.21 -17.76
N ASP A 128 10.41 36.34 -19.09
CA ASP A 128 9.56 35.70 -20.12
C ASP A 128 9.88 34.20 -20.37
N ASP A 129 10.79 33.60 -19.61
CA ASP A 129 11.15 32.17 -19.75
C ASP A 129 10.04 31.21 -19.23
N TYR A 130 8.91 31.75 -18.79
CA TYR A 130 7.76 30.96 -18.36
C TYR A 130 7.02 30.32 -19.53
N ASN A 131 7.32 29.05 -19.77
CA ASN A 131 6.61 28.20 -20.73
C ASN A 131 5.53 27.38 -20.02
N GLU A 132 4.31 27.94 -19.93
CA GLU A 132 3.15 27.28 -19.32
C GLU A 132 2.85 25.89 -19.89
N PRO A 133 2.81 25.66 -21.23
CA PRO A 133 2.60 24.33 -21.78
C PRO A 133 3.61 23.29 -21.31
N SER A 134 4.89 23.65 -21.25
CA SER A 134 5.96 22.75 -20.79
C SER A 134 5.83 22.44 -19.29
N CYS A 135 5.56 23.46 -18.47
CA CYS A 135 5.36 23.29 -17.03
C CYS A 135 4.15 22.41 -16.73
N ARG A 136 3.03 22.64 -17.43
CA ARG A 136 1.83 21.82 -17.32
C ARG A 136 2.11 20.36 -17.68
N SER A 137 2.82 20.12 -18.78
CA SER A 137 3.17 18.75 -19.22
C SER A 137 4.02 18.02 -18.19
N GLN A 138 5.05 18.70 -17.64
CA GLN A 138 5.89 18.13 -16.59
C GLN A 138 5.11 17.87 -15.30
N PHE A 139 4.24 18.80 -14.89
CA PHE A 139 3.36 18.63 -13.73
C PHE A 139 2.45 17.43 -13.90
N VAL A 140 1.70 17.36 -15.02
CA VAL A 140 0.75 16.27 -15.29
C VAL A 140 1.47 14.93 -15.23
N ARG A 141 2.64 14.81 -15.89
CA ARG A 141 3.42 13.57 -15.87
C ARG A 141 3.84 13.16 -14.46
N CYS A 142 4.35 14.10 -13.65
CA CYS A 142 4.74 13.82 -12.27
C CYS A 142 3.54 13.48 -11.39
N TYR A 143 2.44 14.20 -11.55
CA TYR A 143 1.22 14.00 -10.77
C TYR A 143 0.59 12.64 -11.05
N GLU A 144 0.45 12.25 -12.32
CA GLU A 144 -0.09 10.93 -12.71
C GLU A 144 0.76 9.79 -12.14
N GLN A 145 2.08 9.88 -12.21
CA GLN A 145 2.98 8.89 -11.62
C GLN A 145 2.82 8.78 -10.09
N LEU A 146 2.67 9.90 -9.40
CA LEU A 146 2.45 9.93 -7.95
C LEU A 146 1.06 9.39 -7.58
N ALA A 147 0.02 9.76 -8.33
CA ALA A 147 -1.34 9.27 -8.17
C ALA A 147 -1.40 7.75 -8.34
N GLU A 148 -0.80 7.19 -9.40
CA GLU A 148 -0.71 5.75 -9.61
C GLU A 148 0.02 5.04 -8.47
N ARG A 149 1.10 5.64 -7.95
CA ARG A 149 1.88 5.06 -6.85
C ARG A 149 1.07 5.07 -5.55
N GLU A 150 0.35 6.15 -5.28
CA GLU A 150 -0.49 6.25 -4.10
C GLU A 150 -1.66 5.28 -4.17
N GLN A 151 -2.32 5.18 -5.33
CA GLN A 151 -3.40 4.24 -5.56
C GLN A 151 -2.92 2.79 -5.41
N ARG A 152 -1.75 2.44 -5.97
CA ARG A 152 -1.10 1.14 -5.72
C ARG A 152 -0.79 0.90 -4.25
N SER A 153 -0.25 1.89 -3.56
CA SER A 153 0.10 1.79 -2.14
C SER A 153 -1.15 1.59 -1.26
N LYS A 154 -2.25 2.29 -1.58
CA LYS A 154 -3.56 2.12 -0.93
C LYS A 154 -4.10 0.70 -1.15
N LYS A 155 -4.06 0.19 -2.39
CA LYS A 155 -4.47 -1.19 -2.71
C LYS A 155 -3.67 -2.22 -1.92
N VAL A 156 -2.34 -2.10 -1.89
CA VAL A 156 -1.48 -3.00 -1.10
C VAL A 156 -1.76 -2.88 0.40
N ALA A 157 -1.98 -1.68 0.91
CA ALA A 157 -2.32 -1.48 2.32
C ALA A 157 -3.65 -2.14 2.69
N ASN A 158 -4.65 -2.08 1.82
CA ASN A 158 -5.95 -2.73 2.04
C ASN A 158 -5.81 -4.26 2.02
N ALA A 159 -5.10 -4.82 1.03
CA ALA A 159 -4.81 -6.25 0.98
C ALA A 159 -4.07 -6.78 2.23
N ILE A 160 -3.18 -5.97 2.80
CA ILE A 160 -2.47 -6.32 4.05
C ILE A 160 -3.37 -6.19 5.28
N LYS A 161 -4.27 -5.19 5.34
CA LYS A 161 -5.22 -5.02 6.46
C LYS A 161 -6.18 -6.21 6.57
N GLU A 162 -6.61 -6.73 5.43
CA GLU A 162 -7.52 -7.87 5.34
C GLU A 162 -6.81 -9.20 5.69
N ASN A 163 -5.49 -9.27 5.49
CA ASN A 163 -4.69 -10.44 5.85
C ASN A 163 -4.04 -10.29 7.24
N HIS A 164 -4.62 -10.94 8.25
CA HIS A 164 -4.17 -10.87 9.65
C HIS A 164 -2.68 -11.18 9.85
N VAL A 165 -2.12 -12.13 9.09
CA VAL A 165 -0.71 -12.54 9.19
C VAL A 165 0.21 -11.44 8.65
N LEU A 166 -0.13 -10.86 7.49
CA LEU A 166 0.63 -9.76 6.91
C LEU A 166 0.53 -8.48 7.77
N LEU A 167 -0.62 -8.23 8.40
CA LEU A 167 -0.78 -7.13 9.34
C LEU A 167 0.13 -7.27 10.57
N GLN A 168 0.24 -8.48 11.15
CA GLN A 168 1.16 -8.75 12.26
C GLN A 168 2.62 -8.59 11.83
N ALA A 169 2.98 -9.09 10.64
CA ALA A 169 4.32 -8.93 10.07
C ALA A 169 4.67 -7.45 9.86
N ARG A 170 3.72 -6.65 9.34
CA ARG A 170 3.89 -5.19 9.18
C ARG A 170 4.08 -4.48 10.51
N LYS A 171 3.25 -4.77 11.52
CA LYS A 171 3.39 -4.19 12.87
C LYS A 171 4.75 -4.54 13.49
N LYS A 172 5.24 -5.76 13.29
CA LYS A 172 6.58 -6.17 13.73
C LYS A 172 7.67 -5.37 13.03
N ALA A 173 7.61 -5.25 11.70
CA ALA A 173 8.58 -4.48 10.92
C ALA A 173 8.56 -2.98 11.26
N GLU A 174 7.39 -2.39 11.51
CA GLU A 174 7.26 -0.98 11.94
C GLU A 174 7.88 -0.76 13.33
N ARG A 175 7.65 -1.67 14.29
CA ARG A 175 8.31 -1.64 15.60
C ARG A 175 9.82 -1.77 15.49
N GLU A 176 10.31 -2.68 14.66
CA GLU A 176 11.74 -2.87 14.43
C GLU A 176 12.38 -1.61 13.82
N ARG A 177 11.75 -1.01 12.80
CA ARG A 177 12.20 0.27 12.21
C ARG A 177 12.22 1.40 13.24
N ALA A 178 11.20 1.50 14.09
CA ALA A 178 11.13 2.51 15.14
C ALA A 178 12.24 2.33 16.19
N LEU A 179 12.57 1.08 16.57
CA LEU A 179 13.66 0.78 17.49
C LEU A 179 15.04 1.08 16.89
N ILE A 180 15.23 0.85 15.59
CA ILE A 180 16.44 1.24 14.85
C ILE A 180 16.55 2.77 14.78
N ALA A 181 15.47 3.47 14.41
CA ALA A 181 15.44 4.93 14.30
C ALA A 181 15.64 5.62 15.65
N ALA A 182 15.13 5.04 16.74
CA ALA A 182 15.39 5.49 18.12
C ALA A 182 16.81 5.13 18.61
N GLY A 183 17.64 4.51 17.77
CA GLY A 183 19.00 4.10 18.09
C GLY A 183 19.08 2.98 19.13
N GLN A 184 17.99 2.30 19.47
CA GLN A 184 17.96 1.22 20.46
C GLN A 184 18.38 -0.13 19.85
N LYS A 185 18.37 -0.26 18.53
CA LYS A 185 18.88 -1.43 17.79
C LYS A 185 19.92 -1.00 16.76
N LYS A 186 21.10 -1.63 16.78
CA LYS A 186 22.12 -1.48 15.73
C LYS A 186 22.14 -2.76 14.91
N ILE A 187 21.87 -2.63 13.62
CA ILE A 187 21.94 -3.75 12.68
C ILE A 187 23.27 -3.61 11.94
N GLU A 188 24.11 -4.62 12.05
CA GLU A 188 25.36 -4.71 11.29
C GLU A 188 25.24 -5.82 10.25
N MET A 189 25.82 -5.57 9.07
CA MET A 189 25.87 -6.52 7.98
C MET A 189 27.09 -7.42 8.18
N THR A 190 26.87 -8.73 8.31
CA THR A 190 27.96 -9.70 8.37
C THR A 190 28.71 -9.73 7.05
N THR A 191 29.96 -10.20 7.05
CA THR A 191 30.79 -10.39 5.85
C THR A 191 30.16 -11.28 4.78
N THR A 192 29.13 -12.05 5.14
CA THR A 192 28.32 -12.90 4.26
C THR A 192 27.06 -12.22 3.71
N GLY A 193 26.83 -10.93 4.02
CA GLY A 193 25.68 -10.15 3.55
C GLY A 193 24.39 -10.32 4.37
N ASN A 194 24.44 -10.99 5.52
CA ASN A 194 23.28 -11.15 6.39
C ASN A 194 23.21 -10.00 7.41
N LEU A 195 21.99 -9.51 7.69
CA LEU A 195 21.77 -8.47 8.70
C LEU A 195 21.58 -9.10 10.09
N VAL A 196 22.45 -8.79 11.04
CA VAL A 196 22.39 -9.32 12.42
C VAL A 196 22.25 -8.16 13.42
N GLU A 197 21.37 -8.35 14.42
CA GLU A 197 21.15 -7.41 15.53
C GLU A 197 22.31 -7.54 16.53
N VAL A 198 23.04 -6.44 16.77
CA VAL A 198 24.09 -6.38 17.80
C VAL A 198 23.53 -5.65 19.01
N ALA A 199 23.48 -6.33 20.16
CA ALA A 199 23.04 -5.75 21.43
C ALA A 199 23.98 -4.60 21.86
N LYS A 200 23.39 -3.52 22.40
CA LYS A 200 24.06 -2.22 22.54
C LYS A 200 25.05 -2.12 23.72
N GLU A 201 25.07 -3.10 24.62
CA GLU A 201 25.99 -3.11 25.77
C GLU A 201 26.72 -4.46 25.84
N PRO A 202 28.03 -4.49 26.13
CA PRO A 202 28.71 -5.73 26.45
C PRO A 202 28.03 -6.31 27.68
N VAL A 203 27.21 -7.34 27.47
CA VAL A 203 26.59 -8.07 28.56
C VAL A 203 27.74 -8.71 29.33
N GLU A 204 28.01 -8.25 30.56
CA GLU A 204 28.96 -8.92 31.46
C GLU A 204 28.38 -10.28 31.85
N VAL A 205 28.58 -11.26 30.97
CA VAL A 205 28.02 -12.61 31.09
C VAL A 205 28.45 -13.25 32.43
N ALA A 206 29.64 -12.88 32.93
CA ALA A 206 30.14 -13.28 34.23
C ALA A 206 29.25 -12.83 35.40
N GLU A 207 28.75 -11.59 35.38
CA GLU A 207 27.86 -11.09 36.44
C GLU A 207 26.50 -11.78 36.43
N ILE A 208 25.94 -12.04 35.24
CA ILE A 208 24.64 -12.70 35.10
C ILE A 208 24.73 -14.15 35.60
N ILE A 209 25.81 -14.86 35.27
CA ILE A 209 26.03 -16.22 35.78
C ILE A 209 26.14 -16.22 37.30
N ASN A 210 26.86 -15.25 37.88
CA ASN A 210 26.97 -15.15 39.34
C ASN A 210 25.61 -14.89 40.00
N LYS A 211 24.79 -14.00 39.43
CA LYS A 211 23.46 -13.62 39.94
C LYS A 211 22.37 -14.67 39.65
N SER A 212 22.64 -15.66 38.80
CA SER A 212 21.67 -16.69 38.43
C SER A 212 21.39 -17.70 39.57
N LYS A 213 20.17 -18.27 39.59
CA LYS A 213 19.70 -19.23 40.61
C LYS A 213 20.05 -20.70 40.30
N ILE A 214 21.06 -20.96 39.47
CA ILE A 214 21.52 -22.32 39.16
C ILE A 214 22.57 -22.78 40.18
N SER A 215 22.82 -24.10 40.23
CA SER A 215 23.81 -24.69 41.15
C SER A 215 25.22 -24.18 40.88
N ASP A 216 26.07 -24.17 41.91
CA ASP A 216 27.44 -23.67 41.81
C ASP A 216 28.25 -24.42 40.75
N LYS A 217 28.02 -25.73 40.64
CA LYS A 217 28.61 -26.58 39.58
C LYS A 217 28.14 -26.18 38.17
N GLY A 218 26.89 -25.75 38.03
CA GLY A 218 26.35 -25.22 36.78
C GLY A 218 26.95 -23.87 36.40
N LYS A 219 27.21 -23.00 37.40
CA LYS A 219 27.88 -21.71 37.19
C LYS A 219 29.33 -21.89 36.72
N GLU A 220 30.06 -22.83 37.31
CA GLU A 220 31.45 -23.14 36.91
C GLU A 220 31.55 -23.66 35.47
N LEU A 221 30.67 -24.59 35.08
CA LEU A 221 30.64 -25.11 33.71
C LEU A 221 30.38 -24.01 32.67
N LEU A 222 29.44 -23.10 32.97
CA LEU A 222 29.18 -21.97 32.09
C LEU A 222 30.36 -21.01 32.02
N LYS A 223 31.02 -20.71 33.14
CA LYS A 223 32.24 -19.87 33.13
C LYS A 223 33.37 -20.48 32.30
N GLN A 224 33.57 -21.80 32.38
CA GLN A 224 34.55 -22.52 31.56
C GLN A 224 34.22 -22.47 30.06
N ALA A 225 32.93 -22.55 29.70
CA ALA A 225 32.50 -22.54 28.31
C ALA A 225 32.64 -21.17 27.63
N ILE A 226 32.71 -20.08 28.41
CA ILE A 226 32.78 -18.70 27.91
C ILE A 226 34.21 -18.14 28.03
N GLY A 227 35.07 -18.77 28.84
CA GLY A 227 36.47 -18.40 29.03
C GLY A 227 37.42 -19.43 28.40
N GLY A 228 37.66 -19.29 27.10
CA GLY A 228 38.73 -19.91 26.32
C GLY A 228 39.21 -18.95 25.24
#